data_AF-A0A8T5FXY5-F1
#
_entry.id   AF-A0A8T5FXY5-F1
#
_cell.length_a   1.000
_cell.length_b   1.000
_cell.length_c   1.000
_cell.angle_alpha   90.00
_cell.angle_beta   90.00
_cell.angle_gamma   90.00
#
_symmetry.space_group_name_H-M   'P 1'
#
loop_
_entity.id
_entity.type
_entity.pdbx_description
1 polymer ?
#
loop_
_entity_poly.entity_id
_entity_poly.type
_entity_poly.pdbx_seq_one_letter_code
_entity_poly.pdbx_strand_id
1 'polypeptide(L)' 'IGLTGKDGGKLIDLCDISIIVPSNNTPRIQEAHITIIHIICDLLDQEIKKNEKFSNILR' A
#
# COMPACT_ATOMS: atom_id res chain seq x y z
N ILE A 1 1.35 0.15 8.70
CA ILE A 1 1.20 -0.77 7.53
C ILE A 1 2.57 -1.32 7.19
N GLY A 2 2.75 -2.64 7.20
CA GLY A 2 3.99 -3.32 6.80
C GLY A 2 3.87 -3.95 5.41
N LEU A 3 4.87 -3.74 4.55
CA LEU A 3 5.02 -4.49 3.30
C LEU A 3 6.08 -5.56 3.50
N THR A 4 5.67 -6.82 3.42
CA THR A 4 6.56 -7.96 3.69
C THR A 4 6.45 -9.00 2.58
N GLY A 5 7.26 -10.04 2.65
CA GLY A 5 7.08 -11.23 1.81
C GLY A 5 7.44 -12.49 2.59
N LYS A 6 7.44 -13.64 1.91
CA LYS A 6 7.54 -14.95 2.55
C LYS A 6 6.37 -15.20 3.51
N ASP A 7 6.67 -15.43 4.77
CA ASP A 7 5.77 -15.57 5.91
C ASP A 7 5.55 -14.26 6.67
N GLY A 8 6.12 -13.14 6.17
CA GLY A 8 6.05 -11.81 6.77
C GLY A 8 6.98 -11.58 7.98
N GLY A 9 7.41 -12.65 8.64
CA GLY A 9 8.38 -12.63 9.72
C GLY A 9 7.96 -11.77 10.91
N LYS A 10 8.95 -11.35 11.71
CA LYS A 10 8.74 -10.58 12.96
C LYS A 10 8.09 -9.21 12.75
N LEU A 11 8.02 -8.71 11.52
CA LEU A 11 7.45 -7.40 11.23
C LEU A 11 5.91 -7.40 11.32
N ILE A 12 5.26 -8.57 11.17
CA ILE A 12 3.80 -8.69 11.29
C ILE A 12 3.32 -8.17 12.64
N ASP A 13 4.02 -8.56 13.72
CA ASP A 13 3.63 -8.23 15.10
C ASP A 13 3.81 -6.74 15.44
N LEU A 14 4.54 -6.00 14.60
CA LEU A 14 4.81 -4.57 14.80
C LEU A 14 3.91 -3.67 13.94
N CYS A 15 3.05 -4.24 13.08
CA CYS A 15 2.25 -3.50 12.13
C CYS A 15 0.76 -3.75 12.33
N ASP A 16 -0.06 -2.69 12.36
CA ASP A 16 -1.54 -2.82 12.45
C ASP A 16 -2.14 -3.60 11.26
N ILE A 17 -1.52 -3.44 10.09
CA ILE A 17 -1.89 -4.12 8.84
C ILE A 17 -0.60 -4.54 8.16
N SER A 18 -0.53 -5.81 7.74
CA SER A 18 0.60 -6.34 6.99
C SER A 18 0.14 -6.89 5.64
N ILE A 19 0.75 -6.40 4.56
CA ILE A 19 0.57 -6.92 3.20
C ILE A 19 1.75 -7.86 2.93
N ILE A 20 1.47 -9.17 2.89
CA ILE A 20 2.47 -10.22 2.73
C ILE A 20 2.46 -10.67 1.28
N VAL A 21 3.56 -10.45 0.55
CA VAL A 21 3.74 -10.99 -0.80
C VAL A 21 4.09 -12.48 -0.69
N PRO A 22 3.27 -13.40 -1.25
CA PRO A 22 3.46 -14.84 -1.10
C PRO A 22 4.55 -15.36 -2.04
N SER A 23 5.79 -14.93 -1.82
CA SER A 23 6.96 -15.30 -2.60
C SER A 23 8.17 -15.45 -1.68
N ASN A 24 9.04 -16.41 -2.01
CA ASN A 24 10.35 -16.58 -1.37
C ASN A 24 11.49 -15.91 -2.15
N ASN A 25 11.18 -15.34 -3.32
CA ASN A 25 12.15 -14.68 -4.19
C ASN A 25 12.16 -13.16 -3.90
N THR A 26 13.24 -12.67 -3.27
CA THR A 26 13.37 -11.26 -2.86
C THR A 26 13.17 -10.26 -4.01
N PRO A 27 13.80 -10.42 -5.20
CA PRO A 27 13.48 -9.58 -6.36
C PRO A 27 11.98 -9.50 -6.68
N ARG A 28 11.26 -10.63 -6.70
CA ARG A 28 9.82 -10.65 -6.96
C ARG A 28 9.00 -9.99 -5.86
N ILE A 29 9.43 -10.12 -4.61
CA ILE A 29 8.82 -9.41 -3.48
C ILE A 29 8.96 -7.90 -3.67
N GLN A 30 10.15 -7.42 -4.05
CA GLN A 30 10.41 -6.00 -4.28
C GLN A 30 9.63 -5.43 -5.47
N GLU A 31 9.56 -6.15 -6.59
CA GLU A 31 8.73 -5.77 -7.74
C GLU A 31 7.26 -5.61 -7.32
N ALA A 32 6.71 -6.57 -6.57
CA ALA A 32 5.35 -6.51 -6.06
C ALA A 32 5.15 -5.33 -5.09
N HIS A 33 6.11 -5.06 -4.20
CA HIS A 33 6.05 -3.90 -3.30
C HIS A 33 6.01 -2.58 -4.06
N ILE A 34 6.81 -2.42 -5.12
CA ILE A 34 6.79 -1.22 -5.97
C ILE A 34 5.39 -1.04 -6.60
N THR A 35 4.81 -2.12 -7.14
CA THR A 35 3.45 -2.08 -7.71
C THR A 35 2.40 -1.71 -6.65
N ILE A 36 2.45 -2.32 -5.46
CA ILE A 36 1.52 -2.04 -4.36
C ILE A 36 1.61 -0.57 -3.95
N ILE A 37 2.82 -0.02 -3.80
CA ILE A 37 3.04 1.38 -3.45
C ILE A 37 2.43 2.30 -4.52
N HIS A 38 2.66 2.03 -5.80
CA HIS A 38 2.07 2.83 -6.87
C HIS A 38 0.54 2.79 -6.89
N ILE A 39 -0.07 1.63 -6.62
CA ILE A 39 -1.53 1.53 -6.49
C ILE A 39 -2.03 2.36 -5.31
N ILE A 40 -1.36 2.30 -4.16
CA ILE A 40 -1.73 3.10 -2.99
C ILE A 40 -1.64 4.60 -3.29
N CYS A 41 -0.56 5.05 -3.93
CA CYS A 41 -0.40 6.44 -4.34
C CYS A 41 -1.52 6.90 -5.27
N ASP A 42 -1.85 6.11 -6.30
CA ASP A 42 -2.92 6.44 -7.25
C ASP A 42 -4.30 6.53 -6.57
N LEU A 43 -4.63 5.57 -5.69
CA LEU A 43 -5.87 5.59 -4.93
C LEU A 43 -5.95 6.80 -3.98
N LEU A 44 -4.85 7.16 -3.31
CA LEU A 44 -4.79 8.34 -2.46
C LEU A 44 -5.00 9.62 -3.26
N ASP A 45 -4.34 9.76 -4.41
CA ASP A 45 -4.52 10.93 -5.28
C ASP A 45 -5.96 11.07 -5.77
N GLN A 46 -6.62 9.96 -6.11
CA GLN A 46 -8.02 9.96 -6.51
C GLN A 46 -8.95 10.41 -5.39
N GLU A 47 -8.75 9.90 -4.17
CA GLU A 47 -9.57 10.28 -3.02
C GLU A 47 -9.33 11.75 -2.60
N ILE A 48 -8.09 12.24 -2.65
CA ILE A 48 -7.78 13.65 -2.38
C ILE A 48 -8.50 14.55 -3.40
N LYS A 49 -8.37 14.28 -4.69
CA LYS A 49 -9.03 15.07 -5.76
C LYS A 49 -10.55 15.06 -5.63
N LYS A 50 -11.14 13.93 -5.26
CA LYS A 50 -12.58 13.79 -5.01
C LYS A 50 -13.01 14.66 -3.83
N ASN A 51 -12.24 14.68 -2.75
CA ASN A 51 -12.52 15.50 -1.57
C ASN A 51 -12.40 17.00 -1.86
N GLU A 52 -11.40 17.42 -2.63
CA GLU A 52 -11.28 18.82 -3.08
C GLU A 52 -12.48 19.25 -3.93
N LYS A 53 -12.91 18.39 -4.86
CA LYS A 53 -14.09 18.65 -5.69
C LYS A 53 -15.36 18.78 -4.85
N PHE A 54 -15.54 17.94 -3.84
CA PHE A 54 -16.69 18.03 -2.93
C PHE A 54 -16.66 19.31 -2.08
N SER A 55 -15.50 19.68 -1.53
CA SER A 55 -15.31 20.94 -0.78
C SER A 55 -15.65 22.17 -1.62
N ASN A 56 -15.27 22.17 -2.90
CA ASN A 56 -15.58 23.26 -3.83
C ASN A 56 -17.06 23.33 -4.25
N ILE A 57 -17.85 22.26 -4.08
CA ILE A 57 -19.31 22.28 -4.29
C ILE A 57 -20.04 22.87 -3.09
N LEU A 58 -19.45 22.77 -1.89
CA LEU A 58 -20.03 23.28 -0.63
C LEU A 58 -19.64 24.74 -0.33
N ARG A 59 -18.80 25.37 -1.15
CA ARG A 59 -18.49 26.80 -1.13
C ARG A 59 -19.30 27.54 -2.17
#